data_AF-A0A3D4MFZ7-F1
#
_entry.id   AF-A0A3D4MFZ7-F1
#
_cell.length_a   1.000
_cell.length_b   1.000
_cell.length_c   1.000
_cell.angle_alpha   90.00
_cell.angle_beta   90.00
_cell.angle_gamma   90.00
#
_symmetry.space_group_name_H-M   'P 1'
#
loop_
_entity.id
_entity.type
_entity.pdbx_description
1 polymer ?
#
loop_
_entity_poly.entity_id
_entity_poly.type
_entity_poly.pdbx_seq_one_letter_code
_entity_poly.pdbx_strand_id
1 'polypeptide(L)' 'HILDTAIFAASRNPVKDVMAGGRWVVQNGRHKREEQYRARFREVLGKLV' A
#
# COMPACT_ATOMS: atom_id res chain seq x y z
N HIS A 1 -1.61 22.00 12.06
CA HIS A 1 -0.39 21.54 11.39
C HIS A 1 -0.68 20.23 10.65
N ILE A 2 -0.69 20.21 9.30
CA ILE A 2 -1.09 19.01 8.53
C ILE A 2 -0.05 17.88 8.59
N LEU A 3 1.24 18.22 8.58
CA LEU A 3 2.33 17.25 8.68
C LEU A 3 2.37 16.58 10.05
N ASP A 4 2.24 17.37 11.12
CA ASP A 4 2.20 16.83 12.48
C ASP A 4 1.01 15.88 12.66
N THR A 5 -0.16 16.23 12.10
CA THR A 5 -1.31 15.31 12.09
C THR A 5 -1.04 14.04 11.29
N ALA A 6 -0.42 14.15 10.11
CA ALA A 6 -0.10 13.00 9.26
C ALA A 6 0.93 12.05 9.89
N ILE A 7 1.90 12.60 10.63
CA ILE A 7 2.99 11.84 11.24
C ILE A 7 2.60 11.29 12.62
N PHE A 8 1.98 12.12 13.47
CA PHE A 8 1.80 11.80 14.89
C PHE A 8 0.37 11.44 15.30
N ALA A 9 -0.65 11.78 14.48
CA ALA A 9 -2.05 11.65 14.89
C ALA A 9 -2.94 10.88 13.88
N ALA A 10 -2.36 10.33 12.82
CA ALA A 10 -3.11 9.59 11.81
C ALA A 10 -3.39 8.15 12.29
N SER A 11 -4.67 7.79 12.43
CA SER A 11 -5.09 6.43 12.81
C SER A 11 -4.94 5.39 11.69
N ARG A 12 -4.75 5.86 10.45
CA ARG A 12 -4.47 5.07 9.25
C ARG A 12 -3.50 5.83 8.37
N ASN A 13 -2.85 5.13 7.45
CA ASN A 13 -1.97 5.75 6.47
C ASN A 13 -2.71 6.89 5.72
N PRO A 14 -2.24 8.15 5.83
CA PRO A 14 -2.89 9.28 5.16
C PRO A 14 -2.57 9.37 3.66
N VAL A 15 -1.59 8.60 3.17
CA VAL A 15 -1.16 8.60 1.77
C VAL A 15 -2.16 7.80 0.92
N LYS A 16 -2.83 8.48 -0.02
CA LYS A 16 -3.82 7.88 -0.93
C LYS A 16 -3.23 7.48 -2.27
N ASP A 17 -2.34 8.32 -2.82
CA ASP A 17 -1.79 8.13 -4.15
C ASP A 17 -0.27 8.18 -4.08
N VAL A 18 0.39 7.29 -4.83
CA VAL A 18 1.86 7.20 -4.87
C VAL A 18 2.29 7.16 -6.32
N MET A 19 3.22 8.06 -6.68
CA MET A 19 3.91 8.06 -7.96
C MET A 19 5.37 7.66 -7.76
N ALA A 20 5.85 6.73 -8.58
CA ALA A 20 7.26 6.33 -8.62
C ALA A 20 7.72 6.22 -10.07
N GLY A 21 8.87 6.80 -10.40
CA GLY A 21 9.39 6.80 -11.78
C GLY A 21 8.42 7.44 -12.79
N GLY A 22 7.69 8.48 -12.37
CA GLY A 22 6.68 9.14 -13.22
C GLY A 22 5.40 8.33 -13.46
N ARG A 23 5.18 7.22 -12.74
CA ARG A 23 4.01 6.34 -12.90
C ARG A 23 3.21 6.27 -11.62
N TRP A 24 1.89 6.41 -11.72
CA TRP A 24 0.97 6.11 -10.62
C TRP A 24 0.97 4.60 -10.32
N VAL A 25 1.50 4.25 -9.14
CA VAL A 25 1.62 2.86 -8.67
C VAL A 25 0.55 2.51 -7.65
N VAL A 26 0.14 3.48 -6.83
CA VAL A 26 -0.99 3.38 -5.90
C VAL A 26 -1.95 4.51 -6.20
N GLN A 27 -3.23 4.20 -6.28
CA GLN A 27 -4.29 5.21 -6.36
C GLN A 27 -5.44 4.83 -5.43
N ASN A 28 -6.02 5.82 -4.73
CA ASN A 28 -7.07 5.60 -3.73
C ASN A 28 -6.73 4.50 -2.70
N GLY A 29 -5.46 4.44 -2.30
CA GLY A 29 -4.94 3.47 -1.34
C GLY A 29 -4.78 2.04 -1.89
N ARG A 30 -4.95 1.80 -3.20
CA ARG A 30 -4.82 0.46 -3.80
C ARG A 30 -3.71 0.41 -4.83
N HIS A 31 -2.87 -0.62 -4.73
CA HIS A 31 -1.91 -0.95 -5.78
C HIS A 31 -2.59 -1.76 -6.88
N LYS A 32 -2.30 -1.46 -8.16
CA LYS A 32 -2.97 -2.10 -9.32
C LYS A 32 -2.89 -3.64 -9.34
N ARG A 33 -1.84 -4.20 -8.73
CA ARG A 33 -1.56 -5.64 -8.66
C ARG A 33 -1.68 -6.23 -7.26
N GLU A 34 -2.28 -5.50 -6.31
CA GLU A 34 -2.37 -5.91 -4.90
C GLU A 34 -2.93 -7.33 -4.75
N GLU A 35 -4.05 -7.64 -5.43
CA GLU A 35 -4.69 -8.95 -5.30
C GLU A 35 -3.84 -10.09 -5.86
N GLN A 36 -3.20 -9.86 -7.02
CA GLN A 36 -2.29 -10.84 -7.62
C GLN A 36 -1.13 -11.17 -6.67
N TYR A 37 -0.54 -10.15 -6.04
CA TYR A 37 0.55 -10.35 -5.08
C TYR A 37 0.06 -11.02 -3.80
N ARG A 38 -1.12 -10.64 -3.30
CA ARG A 38 -1.74 -11.28 -2.12
C ARG A 38 -2.00 -12.77 -2.35
N ALA A 39 -2.51 -13.15 -3.53
CA ALA A 39 -2.74 -14.55 -3.89
C ALA A 39 -1.42 -15.35 -3.97
N ARG A 40 -0.43 -14.83 -4.70
CA ARG A 40 0.89 -15.49 -4.82
C ARG A 40 1.59 -15.61 -3.48
N PHE A 41 1.48 -14.58 -2.64
CA PHE A 41 2.05 -14.59 -1.29
C PHE A 41 1.43 -15.70 -0.43
N ARG A 42 0.10 -15.84 -0.44
CA ARG A 42 -0.60 -16.93 0.26
C ARG A 42 -0.21 -18.32 -0.26
N GLU A 43 -0.11 -18.49 -1.57
CA GLU A 43 0.32 -19.75 -2.18
C GLU A 43 1.71 -20.16 -1.72
N VAL A 44 2.66 -19.22 -1.71
CA VAL A 44 4.03 -19.47 -1.25
C VAL A 44 4.07 -19.78 0.24
N LEU A 45 3.34 -19.02 1.07
CA LEU A 45 3.25 -19.31 2.50
C LEU A 45 2.70 -20.71 2.78
N GLY A 46 1.68 -21.17 2.04
CA GLY A 46 1.14 -22.52 2.19
C GLY A 46 2.12 -23.65 1.84
N LYS A 47 3.25 -23.34 1.18
CA LYS A 47 4.33 -24.30 0.89
C LYS A 47 5.44 -24.30 1.95
N LEU A 48 5.47 -23.27 2.80
CA LEU A 48 6.52 -23.02 3.80
C LEU A 48 6.08 -23.36 5.23
N VAL A 49 4.78 -23.56 5.44
CA VAL A 49 4.15 -23.98 6.70
C VAL A 49 3.78 -25.45 6.59
#